data_AF-A0A7V9V217-F1
#
_entry.id   AF-A0A7V9V217-F1
#
_cell.length_a   1.000
_cell.length_b   1.000
_cell.length_c   1.000
_cell.angle_alpha   90.00
_cell.angle_beta   90.00
_cell.angle_gamma   90.00
#
_symmetry.space_group_name_H-M   'P 1'
#
loop_
_entity.id
_entity.type
_entity.pdbx_description
1 polymer ?
#
loop_
_entity_poly.entity_id
_entity_poly.type
_entity_poly.pdbx_seq_one_letter_code
_entity_poly.pdbx_strand_id
1 'polypeptide(L)' 'PAVSFDKIPGKEALTRYAGSGIPCLVVVDTNGKVVFDTFAGTNYRGPSAVLSELNQLFGSSAGGGKIAVAR' A
#
# COMPACT_ATOMS: atom_id res chain seq x y z
N PRO A 1 -15.88 -10.43 11.48
CA PRO A 1 -15.44 -10.08 12.85
C PRO A 1 -13.91 -9.90 12.89
N ALA A 2 -13.42 -8.83 13.51
CA ALA A 2 -12.00 -8.67 13.77
C ALA A 2 -11.60 -9.46 15.02
N VAL A 3 -10.52 -10.24 14.92
CA VAL A 3 -9.96 -11.02 16.04
C VAL A 3 -8.65 -10.37 16.46
N SER A 4 -8.43 -10.25 17.77
CA SER A 4 -7.17 -9.73 18.31
C SER A 4 -6.01 -10.65 17.88
N PHE A 5 -4.92 -10.05 17.36
CA PHE A 5 -3.73 -10.78 16.92
C PHE A 5 -3.18 -11.71 18.01
N ASP A 6 -3.27 -11.28 19.28
CA ASP A 6 -2.80 -12.07 20.41
C ASP A 6 -3.56 -13.36 20.65
N LYS A 7 -4.78 -13.46 20.10
CA LYS A 7 -5.65 -14.63 20.22
C LYS A 7 -5.56 -15.59 19.04
N ILE A 8 -4.68 -15.31 18.06
CA ILE A 8 -4.48 -16.18 16.89
C ILE A 8 -3.55 -17.34 17.29
N PRO A 9 -4.00 -18.61 17.21
CA PRO A 9 -3.12 -19.76 17.40
C PRO A 9 -2.00 -19.80 16.34
N GLY A 10 -0.75 -20.04 16.76
CA GLY A 10 0.40 -20.08 15.85
C GLY A 10 0.85 -18.72 15.32
N LYS A 11 0.42 -17.61 15.97
CA LYS A 11 0.81 -16.23 15.62
C LYS A 11 2.33 -16.01 15.59
N GLU A 12 3.09 -16.83 16.31
CA GLU A 12 4.56 -16.79 16.32
C GLU A 12 5.11 -17.04 14.92
N ALA A 13 4.50 -17.93 14.14
CA ALA A 13 4.89 -18.18 12.75
C ALA A 13 4.60 -16.97 11.84
N LEU A 14 3.70 -16.07 12.24
CA LEU A 14 3.39 -14.85 11.49
C LEU A 14 4.42 -13.74 11.73
N THR A 15 5.18 -13.81 12.83
CA THR A 15 6.23 -12.82 13.15
C THR A 15 7.35 -12.81 12.10
N ARG A 16 7.55 -13.89 11.34
CA ARG A 16 8.46 -13.92 10.18
C ARG A 16 8.11 -12.90 9.09
N TYR A 17 6.84 -12.48 9.05
CA TYR A 17 6.32 -11.47 8.13
C TYR A 17 6.27 -10.09 8.77
N ALA A 18 6.56 -10.00 10.08
CA ALA A 18 6.71 -8.73 10.79
C ALA A 18 8.18 -8.29 10.73
N GLY A 19 8.40 -7.03 10.35
CA GLY A 19 9.70 -6.38 10.42
C GLY A 19 9.68 -5.22 11.42
N SER A 20 10.85 -4.65 11.72
CA SER A 20 10.97 -3.48 12.63
C SER A 20 10.40 -2.18 12.05
N GLY A 21 9.83 -2.22 10.84
CA GLY A 21 9.28 -1.08 10.14
C GLY A 21 7.83 -1.32 9.76
N ILE A 22 7.08 -0.23 9.59
CA ILE A 22 5.75 -0.31 9.00
C ILE A 22 5.94 -0.67 7.51
N PRO A 23 5.37 -1.79 7.02
CA PRO A 23 5.59 -2.22 5.64
C PRO A 23 5.09 -1.16 4.66
N CYS A 24 5.98 -0.67 3.81
CA CYS A 24 5.64 0.25 2.74
C CYS A 24 5.04 -0.53 1.56
N LEU A 25 3.87 -0.13 1.10
CA LEU A 25 3.33 -0.59 -0.17
C LEU A 25 3.68 0.45 -1.26
N VAL A 26 4.26 -0.01 -2.35
CA VAL A 26 4.71 0.85 -3.46
C VAL A 26 4.25 0.23 -4.77
N VAL A 27 3.70 1.04 -5.67
CA VAL A 27 3.31 0.64 -7.03
C VAL A 27 4.28 1.27 -7.99
N VAL A 28 4.86 0.46 -8.88
CA VAL A 28 5.83 0.89 -9.89
C VAL A 28 5.33 0.59 -11.30
N ASP A 29 5.75 1.39 -12.28
CA ASP A 29 5.49 1.12 -13.69
C ASP A 29 6.55 0.18 -14.31
N THR A 30 6.40 -0.14 -15.60
CA THR A 30 7.33 -1.01 -16.33
C THR A 30 8.73 -0.42 -16.51
N ASN A 31 8.91 0.88 -16.27
CA ASN A 31 10.21 1.56 -16.29
C ASN A 31 10.84 1.63 -14.90
N GLY A 32 10.19 1.05 -13.87
CA GLY A 32 10.66 1.08 -12.48
C GLY A 32 10.37 2.38 -11.75
N LYS A 33 9.51 3.25 -12.29
CA LYS A 33 9.15 4.52 -11.64
C LYS A 33 8.03 4.30 -10.62
N VAL A 34 8.16 4.89 -9.44
CA VAL A 34 7.10 4.92 -8.42
C VAL A 34 5.91 5.75 -8.90
N VAL A 35 4.72 5.14 -8.80
CA VAL A 35 3.42 5.70 -9.19
C VAL A 35 2.60 6.03 -7.96
N PHE A 36 2.56 5.12 -6.99
CA PHE A 36 1.88 5.27 -5.70
C PHE A 36 2.75 4.69 -4.59
N ASP A 37 2.70 5.28 -3.40
CA ASP A 37 3.42 4.79 -2.24
C ASP A 37 2.73 5.18 -0.93
N THR A 38 3.03 4.47 0.15
CA THR A 38 2.40 4.69 1.46
C THR A 38 2.82 5.98 2.18
N PHE A 39 3.73 6.76 1.61
CA PHE A 39 4.17 8.06 2.11
C PHE A 39 3.81 9.19 1.14
N ALA A 40 3.48 10.37 1.64
CA ALA A 40 3.47 11.61 0.85
C ALA A 40 4.55 12.52 1.43
N GLY A 41 5.76 12.46 0.87
CA GLY A 41 6.94 13.02 1.51
C GLY A 41 7.21 12.34 2.85
N THR A 42 7.08 13.06 3.97
CA THR A 42 7.29 12.53 5.32
C THR A 42 6.01 12.00 5.98
N ASN A 43 4.84 12.17 5.35
CA ASN A 43 3.57 11.79 5.94
C ASN A 43 3.18 10.35 5.57
N TYR A 44 3.14 9.46 6.58
CA TYR A 44 2.69 8.09 6.38
C TYR A 44 1.17 8.02 6.29
N ARG A 45 0.66 7.61 5.12
CA ARG A 45 -0.77 7.52 4.77
C ARG A 45 -1.28 6.08 4.69
N GLY A 46 -0.39 5.10 4.78
CA GLY A 46 -0.70 3.68 4.93
C GLY A 46 -1.16 2.96 3.65
N PRO A 47 -1.21 1.61 3.67
CA PRO A 47 -1.44 0.80 2.47
C PRO A 47 -2.83 1.02 1.86
N SER A 48 -3.82 1.39 2.68
CA SER A 48 -5.17 1.71 2.22
C SER A 48 -5.22 2.88 1.24
N ALA A 49 -4.34 3.87 1.38
CA ALA A 49 -4.25 4.99 0.44
C ALA A 49 -3.84 4.50 -0.95
N VAL A 50 -2.76 3.71 -1.01
CA VAL A 50 -2.26 3.12 -2.27
C VAL A 50 -3.29 2.21 -2.93
N LEU A 51 -3.98 1.37 -2.16
CA LEU A 51 -5.02 0.49 -2.69
C LEU A 51 -6.23 1.27 -3.23
N SER A 52 -6.57 2.40 -2.60
CA SER A 52 -7.65 3.27 -3.07
C SER A 52 -7.28 3.98 -4.38
N GLU A 53 -6.05 4.50 -4.48
CA GLU A 53 -5.50 5.09 -5.71
C GLU A 53 -5.44 4.07 -6.85
N LEU A 54 -5.02 2.84 -6.54
CA LEU A 54 -4.98 1.73 -7.50
C LEU A 54 -6.38 1.34 -7.98
N ASN A 55 -7.36 1.28 -7.08
CA ASN A 55 -8.76 1.05 -7.45
C ASN A 55 -9.33 2.19 -8.30
N GLN A 56 -8.93 3.44 -8.07
CA GLN A 56 -9.33 4.56 -8.93
C GLN A 56 -8.72 4.46 -10.33
N LEU A 57 -7.45 4.05 -10.41
CA LEU A 57 -6.72 3.88 -11.66
C LEU A 57 -7.35 2.80 -12.55
N PHE A 58 -7.71 1.64 -11.97
CA PHE A 58 -8.30 0.53 -12.72
C PHE A 58 -9.84 0.54 -12.76
N GLY A 59 -10.49 1.19 -11.80
CA GLY A 59 -11.95 1.32 -11.71
C GLY A 59 -12.52 2.44 -12.59
N SER A 60 -11.69 3.39 -13.03
CA SER A 60 -12.09 4.37 -14.04
C SER A 60 -12.00 3.74 -15.43
N SER A 61 -13.04 3.00 -15.82
CA SER A 61 -13.32 2.85 -17.24
C SER A 61 -13.72 4.22 -17.80
N ALA A 62 -12.89 4.73 -18.72
CA ALA A 62 -12.99 5.98 -19.46
C ALA A 62 -12.39 7.24 -18.79
N GLY A 63 -11.20 7.63 -19.26
CA GLY A 63 -10.70 9.01 -19.18
C GLY A 63 -9.31 9.10 -18.56
N GLY A 64 -8.29 9.34 -19.39
CA GLY A 64 -6.90 9.49 -19.00
C GLY A 64 -6.67 10.49 -17.88
N GLY A 65 -6.64 9.99 -16.64
CA GLY A 65 -6.18 10.73 -15.48
C GLY A 65 -4.66 10.84 -15.52
N LYS A 66 -4.14 12.07 -15.57
CA LYS A 66 -2.70 12.33 -15.48
C LYS A 66 -2.17 11.70 -14.19
N ILE A 67 -1.24 10.76 -14.32
CA ILE A 67 -0.47 10.23 -13.20
C ILE A 67 0.37 11.38 -12.65
N ALA A 68 -0.14 12.06 -11.62
CA ALA A 68 0.62 13.04 -10.87
C ALA A 68 1.70 12.30 -10.09
N VAL A 69 2.92 12.40 -10.59
CA VAL A 69 4.12 11.87 -9.93
C VAL A 69 4.29 12.61 -8.60
N ALA A 70 4.06 11.92 -7.49
CA ALA A 70 4.54 12.40 -6.20
C ALA A 70 6.07 12.37 -6.22
N ARG A 71 6.68 13.50 -5.86
CA ARG A 71 8.13 13.68 -5.71
C ARG A 71 8.62 13.16 -4.37
#